data_AF-A0A1N7C1B4-F1
#
_entry.id   AF-A0A1N7C1B4-F1
#
_cell.length_a   1.000
_cell.length_b   1.000
_cell.length_c   1.000
_cell.angle_alpha   90.00
_cell.angle_beta   90.00
_cell.angle_gamma   90.00
#
_symmetry.space_group_name_H-M   'P 1'
#
loop_
_entity.id
_entity.type
_entity.pdbx_description
1 polymer ?
#
loop_
_entity_poly.entity_id
_entity_poly.type
_entity_poly.pdbx_seq_one_letter_code
_entity_poly.pdbx_strand_id
1 'polypeptide(L)'
;MTEKNVKGQLLNVKRKDSLRAQPVKFNDKDPFKYQKENALAPEKTKPAAVPKPKSSGRMTVPSELPQEVKKRASVVGKNDATKTIKVPALLHTKINILGKFMDESKAYAILDELVDYYVENTLTERQQKQFHFMSDFSKDDK
;
A
#
# COMPACT_ATOMS: atom_id res chain seq x y z
N MET A 1 -3.32 -54.51 44.85
CA MET A 1 -4.23 -53.35 44.89
C MET A 1 -3.87 -52.45 43.71
N THR A 2 -4.64 -52.47 42.64
CA THR A 2 -4.31 -51.80 41.36
C THR A 2 -4.83 -50.36 41.32
N GLU A 3 -3.91 -49.46 40.99
CA GLU A 3 -4.10 -48.00 40.87
C GLU A 3 -5.04 -47.65 39.70
N LYS A 4 -6.01 -46.76 39.92
CA LYS A 4 -6.83 -46.17 38.85
C LYS A 4 -6.54 -44.68 38.77
N ASN A 5 -5.82 -44.31 37.71
CA ASN A 5 -5.47 -42.94 37.36
C ASN A 5 -6.72 -42.24 36.80
N VAL A 6 -7.32 -41.32 37.57
CA VAL A 6 -8.56 -40.61 37.16
C VAL A 6 -8.18 -39.42 36.27
N LYS A 7 -8.08 -39.69 34.97
CA LYS A 7 -7.90 -38.66 33.94
C LYS A 7 -9.18 -37.81 33.87
N GLY A 8 -9.09 -36.52 34.25
CA GLY A 8 -10.23 -35.60 34.25
C GLY A 8 -10.91 -35.46 32.89
N GLN A 9 -12.23 -35.26 32.88
CA GLN A 9 -13.01 -35.06 31.65
C GLN A 9 -12.60 -33.76 30.93
N LEU A 10 -12.43 -33.82 29.60
CA LEU A 10 -12.23 -32.64 28.77
C LEU A 10 -13.51 -31.80 28.70
N LEU A 11 -13.40 -30.50 28.99
CA LEU A 11 -14.47 -29.52 28.84
C LEU A 11 -14.83 -29.31 27.36
N ASN A 12 -16.02 -29.76 26.96
CA ASN A 12 -16.57 -29.47 25.63
C ASN A 12 -17.12 -28.04 25.58
N VAL A 13 -16.27 -27.08 25.24
CA VAL A 13 -16.68 -25.69 25.01
C VAL A 13 -17.28 -25.56 23.60
N LYS A 14 -18.56 -25.20 23.51
CA LYS A 14 -19.22 -24.86 22.23
C LYS A 14 -18.56 -23.62 21.63
N ARG A 15 -17.91 -23.75 20.48
CA ARG A 15 -17.27 -22.64 19.76
C ARG A 15 -18.36 -21.69 19.25
N LYS A 16 -18.32 -20.42 19.66
CA LYS A 16 -19.14 -19.36 19.07
C LYS A 16 -18.45 -18.88 17.79
N ASP A 17 -19.04 -19.20 16.65
CA ASP A 17 -18.54 -18.88 15.31
C ASP A 17 -18.84 -17.40 14.92
N SER A 18 -18.50 -16.47 15.82
CA SER A 18 -18.83 -15.03 15.68
C SER A 18 -17.67 -14.19 15.11
N LEU A 19 -16.65 -14.83 14.53
CA LEU A 19 -15.49 -14.12 13.95
C LEU A 19 -15.60 -13.90 12.44
N ARG A 20 -16.68 -14.38 11.80
CA ARG A 20 -16.87 -14.20 10.36
C ARG A 20 -17.56 -12.87 10.10
N ALA A 21 -16.86 -11.95 9.45
CA ALA A 21 -17.43 -10.69 9.01
C ALA A 21 -18.67 -10.93 8.12
N GLN A 22 -19.80 -10.36 8.52
CA GLN A 22 -21.02 -10.38 7.72
C GLN A 22 -20.87 -9.38 6.56
N PRO A 23 -21.33 -9.74 5.34
CA PRO A 23 -21.25 -8.83 4.20
C PRO A 23 -22.09 -7.57 4.46
N VAL A 24 -21.49 -6.41 4.18
CA VAL A 24 -22.15 -5.10 4.30
C VAL A 24 -23.24 -5.02 3.23
N LYS A 25 -24.50 -4.97 3.67
CA LYS A 25 -25.64 -4.74 2.78
C LYS A 25 -25.64 -3.27 2.38
N PHE A 26 -25.34 -2.98 1.12
CA PHE A 26 -25.47 -1.64 0.56
C PHE A 26 -26.96 -1.29 0.46
N ASN A 27 -27.33 -0.12 1.00
CA ASN A 27 -28.70 0.37 0.92
C ASN A 27 -28.95 0.92 -0.50
N ASP A 28 -29.97 0.43 -1.20
CA ASP A 28 -30.26 0.85 -2.58
C ASP A 28 -30.78 2.30 -2.69
N LYS A 29 -31.00 2.97 -1.56
CA LYS A 29 -31.29 4.41 -1.48
C LYS A 29 -30.02 5.24 -1.37
N ASP A 30 -29.06 5.02 -2.25
CA ASP A 30 -27.88 5.87 -2.37
C ASP A 30 -28.23 7.09 -3.25
N PRO A 31 -28.28 8.31 -2.70
CA PRO A 31 -28.57 9.52 -3.48
C PRO A 31 -27.47 9.84 -4.51
N PHE A 32 -26.32 9.15 -4.47
CA PHE A 32 -25.23 9.30 -5.44
C PHE A 32 -25.29 8.29 -6.60
N LYS A 33 -26.27 7.38 -6.64
CA LYS A 33 -26.47 6.51 -7.81
C LYS A 33 -27.06 7.32 -8.97
N TYR A 34 -26.31 7.38 -10.08
CA TYR A 34 -26.74 7.99 -11.33
C TYR A 34 -28.05 7.35 -11.84
N GLN A 35 -29.13 8.12 -11.83
CA GLN A 35 -30.35 7.77 -12.57
C GLN A 35 -30.11 8.15 -14.03
N LYS A 36 -29.85 7.14 -14.87
CA LYS A 36 -29.80 7.34 -16.30
C LYS A 36 -31.24 7.47 -16.81
N GLU A 37 -31.75 8.70 -16.81
CA GLU A 37 -32.99 9.00 -17.50
C GLU A 37 -32.84 8.59 -18.98
N ASN A 38 -33.83 7.85 -19.47
CA ASN A 38 -33.84 7.27 -20.80
C ASN A 38 -33.69 8.36 -21.87
N ALA A 39 -32.47 8.54 -22.36
CA ALA A 39 -32.23 9.28 -23.59
C ALA A 39 -32.94 8.56 -24.74
N LEU A 40 -33.91 9.25 -25.32
CA LEU A 40 -34.66 8.90 -26.52
C LEU A 40 -33.75 8.24 -27.57
N ALA A 41 -34.04 6.98 -27.88
CA ALA A 41 -33.53 6.32 -29.08
C ALA A 41 -34.41 6.75 -30.28
N PRO A 42 -33.86 7.30 -31.37
CA PRO A 42 -34.61 7.44 -32.60
C PRO A 42 -34.67 6.11 -33.37
N GLU A 43 -35.84 5.90 -33.95
CA GLU A 43 -36.32 4.72 -34.67
C GLU A 43 -35.56 4.38 -35.96
N LYS A 44 -35.37 3.07 -36.15
CA LYS A 44 -35.58 2.25 -37.37
C LYS A 44 -35.23 2.84 -38.76
N THR A 45 -34.23 2.22 -39.40
CA THR A 45 -34.32 1.72 -40.80
C THR A 45 -33.36 0.53 -41.03
N LYS A 46 -33.90 -0.61 -41.48
CA LYS A 46 -33.23 -1.77 -42.12
C LYS A 46 -33.71 -1.80 -43.58
N PRO A 47 -32.98 -2.33 -44.60
CA PRO A 47 -32.67 -3.77 -44.79
C PRO A 47 -31.22 -4.00 -45.32
N ALA A 48 -30.61 -5.19 -45.41
CA ALA A 48 -31.08 -6.49 -45.88
C ALA A 48 -30.18 -7.65 -45.36
N ALA A 49 -30.65 -8.89 -45.59
CA ALA A 49 -30.06 -10.21 -45.30
C ALA A 49 -28.60 -10.36 -45.82
N VAL A 50 -27.73 -11.25 -45.30
CA VAL A 50 -27.77 -12.74 -45.26
C VAL A 50 -26.74 -13.28 -44.21
N PRO A 51 -26.52 -14.60 -43.99
CA PRO A 51 -27.03 -15.42 -42.89
C PRO A 51 -26.02 -15.79 -41.78
N LYS A 52 -26.57 -16.26 -40.64
CA LYS A 52 -25.87 -16.86 -39.48
C LYS A 52 -25.31 -18.27 -39.77
N PRO A 53 -24.29 -18.71 -39.02
CA PRO A 53 -24.33 -20.02 -38.41
C PRO A 53 -24.42 -19.94 -36.89
N LYS A 54 -25.21 -20.86 -36.33
CA LYS A 54 -25.53 -21.03 -34.91
C LYS A 54 -24.30 -21.56 -34.17
N SER A 55 -24.00 -21.04 -32.99
CA SER A 55 -23.52 -21.89 -31.90
C SER A 55 -24.16 -21.46 -30.60
N SER A 56 -24.68 -22.48 -29.92
CA SER A 56 -25.45 -22.44 -28.69
C SER A 56 -24.65 -21.86 -27.54
N GLY A 57 -25.36 -21.20 -26.62
CA GLY A 57 -24.80 -20.70 -25.38
C GLY A 57 -24.06 -21.77 -24.58
N ARG A 58 -22.93 -21.37 -24.01
CA ARG A 58 -22.49 -21.78 -22.68
C ARG A 58 -21.52 -20.73 -22.17
N MET A 59 -21.85 -20.15 -21.02
CA MET A 59 -20.93 -19.35 -20.23
C MET A 59 -19.65 -20.15 -19.98
N THR A 60 -18.50 -19.62 -20.37
CA THR A 60 -17.20 -20.08 -19.91
C THR A 60 -16.52 -18.92 -19.21
N VAL A 61 -16.74 -18.89 -17.89
CA VAL A 61 -15.79 -18.58 -16.81
C VAL A 61 -14.48 -17.92 -17.28
N PRO A 62 -14.17 -16.67 -16.87
CA PRO A 62 -12.81 -16.19 -16.92
C PRO A 62 -11.97 -17.10 -16.02
N SER A 63 -11.05 -17.84 -16.63
CA SER A 63 -9.96 -18.52 -15.97
C SER A 63 -9.13 -17.47 -15.22
N GLU A 64 -9.48 -17.20 -13.97
CA GLU A 64 -8.60 -16.54 -13.02
C GLU A 64 -7.43 -17.50 -12.75
N LEU A 65 -6.35 -17.30 -13.50
CA LEU A 65 -5.04 -17.81 -13.13
C LEU A 65 -4.79 -17.38 -11.68
N PRO A 66 -4.51 -18.31 -10.75
CA PRO A 66 -4.17 -17.94 -9.39
C PRO A 66 -2.90 -17.08 -9.46
N GLN A 67 -3.03 -15.78 -9.17
CA GLN A 67 -1.86 -14.95 -8.91
C GLN A 67 -1.11 -15.62 -7.76
N GLU A 68 0.04 -16.20 -8.06
CA GLU A 68 0.96 -16.70 -7.06
C GLU A 68 1.27 -15.54 -6.10
N VAL A 69 0.78 -15.69 -4.86
CA VAL A 69 1.15 -14.80 -3.77
C VAL A 69 2.65 -15.00 -3.56
N LYS A 70 3.45 -14.11 -4.14
CA LYS A 70 4.89 -14.05 -3.92
C LYS A 70 5.12 -13.87 -2.43
N LYS A 71 5.46 -14.97 -1.75
CA LYS A 71 5.89 -14.98 -0.36
C LYS A 71 7.09 -14.05 -0.27
N ARG A 72 6.98 -13.00 0.54
CA ARG A 72 8.06 -12.05 0.76
C ARG A 72 9.25 -12.82 1.31
N ALA A 73 10.40 -12.71 0.64
CA ALA A 73 11.66 -13.16 1.21
C ALA A 73 11.85 -12.41 2.54
N SER A 74 11.95 -13.15 3.64
CA SER A 74 12.37 -12.58 4.92
C SER A 74 13.82 -12.14 4.79
N VAL A 75 14.05 -10.88 4.42
CA VAL A 75 15.38 -10.30 4.45
C VAL A 75 15.65 -9.89 5.90
N VAL A 76 16.25 -10.82 6.65
CA VAL A 76 16.80 -10.56 7.97
C VAL A 76 17.99 -9.61 7.78
N GLY A 77 17.97 -8.46 8.46
CA GLY A 77 19.10 -7.53 8.54
C GLY A 77 19.16 -6.41 7.49
N LYS A 78 18.06 -5.67 7.25
CA LYS A 78 18.14 -4.36 6.57
C LYS A 78 18.26 -3.25 7.62
N ASN A 79 19.50 -2.90 7.98
CA ASN A 79 19.78 -1.80 8.94
C ASN A 79 19.60 -0.40 8.32
N ASP A 80 19.39 -0.34 7.00
CA ASP A 80 19.05 0.87 6.24
C ASP A 80 17.55 1.18 6.37
N ALA A 81 17.10 1.41 7.61
CA ALA A 81 15.78 1.94 7.87
C ALA A 81 15.72 3.39 7.36
N THR A 82 15.20 3.57 6.14
CA THR A 82 14.91 4.90 5.58
C THR A 82 13.69 5.49 6.27
N LYS A 83 13.86 6.69 6.83
CA LYS A 83 12.76 7.44 7.46
C LYS A 83 12.13 8.36 6.42
N THR A 84 10.81 8.44 6.40
CA THR A 84 10.08 9.37 5.52
C THR A 84 9.84 10.69 6.26
N ILE A 85 10.26 11.80 5.65
CA ILE A 85 10.01 13.14 6.15
C ILE A 85 8.93 13.78 5.28
N LYS A 86 7.88 14.34 5.91
CA LYS A 86 6.86 15.11 5.22
C LYS A 86 7.38 16.52 5.00
N VAL A 87 7.43 16.96 3.74
CA VAL A 87 7.96 18.26 3.35
C VAL A 87 6.90 19.00 2.51
N PRO A 88 6.75 20.33 2.66
CA PRO A 88 5.90 21.13 1.79
C PRO A 88 6.17 20.90 0.29
N ALA A 89 5.11 20.94 -0.53
CA ALA A 89 5.18 20.60 -1.96
C ALA A 89 6.21 21.45 -2.73
N LEU A 90 6.33 22.73 -2.41
CA LEU A 90 7.31 23.63 -3.05
C LEU A 90 8.76 23.16 -2.82
N LEU A 91 9.08 22.71 -1.61
CA LEU A 91 10.41 22.21 -1.28
C LEU A 91 10.65 20.83 -1.92
N HIS A 92 9.66 19.96 -1.93
CA HIS A 92 9.76 18.68 -2.63
C HIS A 92 10.08 18.87 -4.12
N THR A 93 9.43 19.83 -4.77
CA THR A 93 9.74 20.17 -6.17
C THR A 93 11.14 20.72 -6.34
N LYS A 94 11.61 21.60 -5.45
CA LYS A 94 12.98 22.14 -5.49
C LYS A 94 14.03 21.03 -5.32
N ILE A 95 13.82 20.11 -4.37
CA ILE A 95 14.71 18.96 -4.16
C ILE A 95 14.73 18.06 -5.41
N ASN A 96 13.56 17.81 -6.02
CA ASN A 96 13.48 17.00 -7.22
C ASN A 96 14.15 17.67 -8.43
N ILE A 97 14.04 19.00 -8.55
CA ILE A 97 14.77 19.76 -9.59
C ILE A 97 16.28 19.68 -9.33
N LEU A 98 16.71 19.86 -8.07
CA LEU A 98 18.11 19.78 -7.68
C LEU A 98 18.70 18.40 -8.02
N GLY A 99 17.96 17.32 -7.78
CA GLY A 99 18.36 15.96 -8.16
C GLY A 99 18.34 15.65 -9.66
N LYS A 100 17.85 16.57 -10.50
CA LYS A 100 18.05 16.49 -11.96
C LYS A 100 19.34 17.17 -12.41
N PHE A 101 19.85 18.09 -11.60
CA PHE A 101 21.08 18.85 -11.89
C PHE A 101 22.31 18.23 -11.25
N MET A 102 22.14 17.63 -10.07
CA MET A 102 23.14 16.79 -9.45
C MET A 102 23.02 15.41 -10.09
N ASP A 103 24.11 14.80 -10.55
CA ASP A 103 24.12 13.43 -11.11
C ASP A 103 23.72 12.36 -10.05
N GLU A 104 23.46 12.80 -8.82
CA GLU A 104 22.97 12.00 -7.72
C GLU A 104 21.47 11.72 -7.80
N SER A 105 21.14 10.49 -8.16
CA SER A 105 19.74 10.03 -8.26
C SER A 105 19.01 9.92 -6.91
N LYS A 106 19.72 9.96 -5.77
CA LYS A 106 19.15 9.71 -4.44
C LYS A 106 18.94 11.02 -3.70
N ALA A 107 17.68 11.35 -3.44
CA ALA A 107 17.31 12.53 -2.64
C ALA A 107 17.99 12.60 -1.26
N TYR A 108 18.35 11.45 -0.66
CA TYR A 108 19.05 11.42 0.62
C TYR A 108 20.48 11.97 0.53
N ALA A 109 21.19 11.73 -0.56
CA ALA A 109 22.57 12.23 -0.72
C ALA A 109 22.59 13.75 -0.88
N ILE A 110 21.66 14.26 -1.70
CA ILE A 110 21.41 15.70 -1.85
C ILE A 110 21.07 16.36 -0.50
N LEU A 111 20.24 15.71 0.32
CA LEU A 111 19.90 16.22 1.64
C LEU A 111 21.09 16.21 2.60
N ASP A 112 21.97 15.21 2.50
CA ASP A 112 23.19 15.10 3.30
C ASP A 112 24.16 16.23 2.96
N GLU A 113 24.45 16.44 1.67
CA GLU A 113 25.32 17.53 1.21
C GLU A 113 24.76 18.91 1.59
N LEU A 114 23.44 19.11 1.51
CA LEU A 114 22.82 20.37 1.94
C LEU A 114 22.97 20.62 3.44
N VAL A 115 22.90 19.56 4.25
CA VAL A 115 23.12 19.65 5.70
C VAL A 115 24.58 19.96 5.98
N ASP A 116 25.52 19.24 5.37
CA ASP A 116 26.96 19.44 5.57
C ASP A 116 27.38 20.84 5.13
N TYR A 117 26.96 21.29 3.94
CA TYR A 117 27.24 22.63 3.44
C TYR A 117 26.70 23.72 4.38
N TYR A 118 25.51 23.52 4.94
CA TYR A 118 24.91 24.46 5.88
C TYR A 118 25.69 24.48 7.20
N VAL A 119 26.10 23.32 7.71
CA VAL A 119 26.86 23.20 8.95
C VAL A 119 28.23 23.86 8.83
N GLU A 120 28.94 23.64 7.73
CA GLU A 120 30.28 24.17 7.52
C GLU A 120 30.28 25.69 7.28
N ASN A 121 29.34 26.20 6.50
CA ASN A 121 29.40 27.60 6.04
C ASN A 121 28.57 28.58 6.86
N THR A 122 27.51 28.13 7.54
CA THR A 122 26.57 29.04 8.21
C THR A 122 26.60 28.96 9.74
N LEU A 123 27.01 27.81 10.30
CA LEU A 123 27.02 27.63 11.75
C LEU A 123 28.33 28.14 12.37
N THR A 124 28.20 28.71 13.57
CA THR A 124 29.37 29.05 14.40
C THR A 124 30.03 27.78 14.95
N GLU A 125 31.33 27.84 15.28
CA GLU A 125 32.08 26.69 15.81
C GLU A 125 31.40 26.04 17.03
N ARG A 126 30.77 26.84 17.90
CA ARG A 126 30.00 26.34 19.03
C ARG A 126 28.78 25.52 18.58
N GLN A 127 28.04 26.01 17.59
CA GLN A 127 26.85 25.34 17.07
C GLN A 127 27.21 24.07 16.29
N GLN A 128 28.32 24.08 15.56
CA GLN A 128 28.85 22.88 14.90
C GLN A 128 29.16 21.78 15.92
N LYS A 129 29.87 22.12 17.01
CA LYS A 129 30.15 21.16 18.10
C LYS A 129 28.88 20.59 18.73
N GLN A 130 27.86 21.43 18.92
CA GLN A 130 26.56 20.97 19.43
C GLN A 130 25.84 20.04 18.45
N PHE A 131 25.86 20.39 17.16
CA PHE A 131 25.26 19.56 16.11
C PHE A 131 25.91 18.18 16.06
N HIS A 132 27.25 18.11 16.06
CA HIS A 132 27.97 16.84 16.08
C HIS A 132 27.62 16.00 17.32
N PHE A 133 27.65 16.60 18.50
CA PHE A 133 27.29 15.92 19.75
C PHE A 133 25.87 15.32 19.71
N MET A 134 24.89 16.05 19.20
CA MET A 134 23.50 15.55 19.06
C MET A 134 23.37 14.48 17.96
N SER A 135 24.13 14.62 16.88
CA SER A 135 24.12 13.67 15.77
C SER A 135 24.71 12.32 16.15
N ASP A 136 25.78 12.32 16.96
CA ASP A 136 26.43 11.09 17.40
C ASP A 136 25.57 10.33 18.41
N PHE A 137 24.91 11.03 19.34
CA PHE A 137 23.93 10.42 20.24
C PHE A 137 22.79 9.72 19.47
N SER A 138 22.38 10.30 18.34
CA SER A 138 21.32 9.72 17.50
C SER A 138 21.75 8.48 16.71
N LYS A 139 23.07 8.24 16.56
CA LYS A 139 23.62 7.05 15.88
C LYS A 139 23.70 5.85 16.83
N ASP A 140 23.94 6.09 18.13
CA ASP A 140 24.12 5.04 19.13
C ASP A 140 22.79 4.38 19.58
N ASP A 141 21.65 5.03 19.38
CA ASP A 141 20.31 4.51 19.70
C ASP A 141 19.78 3.46 18.68
N LYS A 142 20.64 2.91 17.81
CA LYS A 142 20.28 2.03 16.69
C LYS A 142 20.99 0.68 16.75
#